data_AF-A0A7E5W352-F1
#
_entry.id   AF-A0A7E5W352-F1
#
_cell.length_a   1.000
_cell.length_b   1.000
_cell.length_c   1.000
_cell.angle_alpha   90.00
_cell.angle_beta   90.00
_cell.angle_gamma   90.00
#
_symmetry.space_group_name_H-M   'P 1'
#
loop_
_entity.id
_entity.type
_entity.pdbx_description
1 polymer ?
#
loop_
_entity_poly.entity_id
_entity_poly.type
_entity_poly.pdbx_seq_one_letter_code
_entity_poly.pdbx_strand_id
1 'polypeptide(L)'
;MDDIFKNMQKQGKNDVDSLVQWIKDSKLIDSTKEQEEKARNLFKDAADKSNIELDKFKSVVQKLAEDQKKNFDDLAKQLAAEGPKLMKAAMAGVSAFKDAMTGK
;
A
#
# COMPACT_ATOMS: atom_id res chain seq x y z
N MET A 1 6.12 -8.81 -0.53
CA MET A 1 5.53 -7.63 -1.19
C MET A 1 4.64 -8.03 -2.36
N ASP A 2 5.14 -8.83 -3.31
CA ASP A 2 4.45 -9.23 -4.53
C ASP A 2 3.08 -9.89 -4.28
N ASP A 3 3.01 -10.83 -3.34
CA ASP A 3 1.78 -11.56 -3.03
C ASP A 3 0.70 -10.66 -2.42
N ILE A 4 1.12 -9.73 -1.55
CA ILE A 4 0.24 -8.76 -0.90
C ILE A 4 -0.28 -7.76 -1.92
N PHE A 5 0.58 -7.29 -2.83
CA PHE A 5 0.16 -6.42 -3.91
C PHE A 5 -0.81 -7.13 -4.87
N LYS A 6 -0.55 -8.39 -5.26
CA LYS A 6 -1.51 -9.19 -6.03
C LYS A 6 -2.86 -9.31 -5.31
N ASN A 7 -2.85 -9.46 -4.00
CA ASN A 7 -4.07 -9.48 -3.20
C ASN A 7 -4.77 -8.10 -3.15
N MET A 8 -4.03 -6.99 -3.13
CA MET A 8 -4.58 -5.63 -3.30
C MET A 8 -5.21 -5.43 -4.66
N GLN A 9 -4.54 -5.86 -5.73
CA GLN A 9 -5.07 -5.81 -7.09
C GLN A 9 -6.37 -6.60 -7.21
N LYS A 10 -6.43 -7.82 -6.63
CA LYS A 10 -7.66 -8.62 -6.59
C LYS A 10 -8.81 -7.93 -5.84
N GLN A 11 -8.50 -7.10 -4.84
CA GLN A 11 -9.48 -6.30 -4.10
C GLN A 11 -9.83 -4.97 -4.79
N GLY A 12 -9.20 -4.64 -5.93
CA GLY A 12 -9.33 -3.34 -6.57
C GLY A 12 -8.71 -2.18 -5.77
N LYS A 13 -7.78 -2.49 -4.85
CA LYS A 13 -7.07 -1.51 -3.98
C LYS A 13 -5.67 -1.23 -4.48
N ASN A 14 -5.46 -1.20 -5.78
CA ASN A 14 -4.17 -0.87 -6.38
C ASN A 14 -4.18 0.50 -7.06
N ASP A 15 -5.07 1.39 -6.64
CA ASP A 15 -5.04 2.79 -6.97
C ASP A 15 -3.98 3.54 -6.14
N VAL A 16 -3.65 4.76 -6.56
CA VAL A 16 -2.65 5.60 -5.90
C VAL A 16 -2.99 5.85 -4.42
N ASP A 17 -4.26 6.06 -4.08
CA ASP A 17 -4.65 6.36 -2.70
C ASP A 17 -4.44 5.15 -1.79
N SER A 18 -4.92 3.98 -2.20
CA SER A 18 -4.73 2.72 -1.49
C SER A 18 -3.26 2.36 -1.30
N LEU A 19 -2.43 2.58 -2.33
CA LEU A 19 -0.99 2.27 -2.26
C LEU A 19 -0.22 3.27 -1.38
N VAL A 20 -0.56 4.55 -1.44
CA VAL A 20 0.04 5.57 -0.56
C VAL A 20 -0.36 5.33 0.89
N GLN A 21 -1.63 4.99 1.14
CA GLN A 21 -2.08 4.52 2.45
C GLN A 21 -1.30 3.29 2.91
N TRP A 22 -1.06 2.32 2.04
CA TRP A 22 -0.29 1.13 2.38
C TRP A 22 1.16 1.46 2.77
N ILE A 23 1.81 2.37 2.04
CA ILE A 23 3.16 2.87 2.36
C ILE A 23 3.18 3.58 3.72
N LYS A 24 2.17 4.41 4.01
CA LYS A 24 2.03 5.09 5.31
C LYS A 24 1.79 4.11 6.46
N ASP A 25 0.85 3.18 6.30
CA ASP A 25 0.49 2.19 7.33
C ASP A 25 1.68 1.29 7.69
N SER A 26 2.51 1.02 6.69
CA SER A 26 3.75 0.28 6.87
C SER A 26 4.84 1.06 7.61
N LYS A 27 4.59 2.31 8.02
CA LYS A 27 5.58 3.24 8.58
C LYS A 27 6.82 3.38 7.71
N LEU A 28 6.64 3.20 6.40
CA LEU A 28 7.71 3.29 5.43
C LEU A 28 8.10 4.75 5.26
N ILE A 29 7.10 5.63 5.23
CA ILE A 29 7.23 7.08 5.32
C ILE A 29 6.58 7.60 6.60
N ASP A 30 7.02 8.77 7.07
CA ASP A 30 6.32 9.48 8.14
C ASP A 30 4.90 9.85 7.71
N SER A 31 3.97 9.92 8.67
CA SER A 31 2.57 10.32 8.42
C SER A 31 2.41 11.83 8.19
N THR A 32 3.44 12.51 7.70
CA THR A 32 3.41 13.93 7.35
C THR A 32 2.81 14.13 5.96
N LYS A 33 2.17 15.28 5.74
CA LYS A 33 1.63 15.65 4.43
C LYS A 33 2.71 15.69 3.35
N GLU A 34 3.89 16.21 3.67
CA GLU A 34 5.01 16.27 2.71
C GLU A 34 5.41 14.89 2.17
N GLN A 35 5.52 13.89 3.05
CA GLN A 35 5.89 12.54 2.63
C GLN A 35 4.77 11.87 1.84
N GLU A 36 3.51 12.09 2.22
CA GLU A 36 2.35 11.62 1.47
C GLU A 36 2.29 12.23 0.06
N GLU A 37 2.46 13.55 -0.06
CA GLU A 37 2.50 14.25 -1.34
C GLU A 37 3.68 13.80 -2.19
N LYS A 38 4.84 13.53 -1.58
CA LYS A 38 6.00 12.98 -2.27
C LYS A 38 5.72 11.59 -2.83
N ALA A 39 5.15 10.69 -2.02
CA ALA A 39 4.74 9.37 -2.48
C ALA A 39 3.71 9.46 -3.62
N ARG A 40 2.68 10.31 -3.48
CA ARG A 40 1.69 10.58 -4.54
C ARG A 40 2.32 11.15 -5.80
N ASN A 41 3.30 12.05 -5.67
CA ASN A 41 4.02 12.62 -6.81
C ASN A 41 4.78 11.56 -7.61
N LEU A 42 5.31 10.53 -6.96
CA LEU A 42 6.00 9.43 -7.65
C LEU A 42 5.05 8.58 -8.53
N PHE A 43 3.74 8.60 -8.23
CA PHE A 43 2.70 8.01 -9.06
C PHE A 43 2.11 8.96 -10.11
N LYS A 44 2.53 10.22 -10.21
CA LYS A 44 1.99 11.16 -11.22
C LYS A 44 2.22 10.68 -12.66
N ASP A 45 3.35 10.03 -12.89
CA ASP A 45 3.74 9.37 -14.15
C ASP A 45 3.17 7.95 -14.31
N ALA A 46 2.20 7.54 -13.49
CA ALA A 46 1.49 6.29 -13.75
C ALA A 46 0.47 6.51 -14.87
N ALA A 47 0.45 5.59 -15.85
CA ALA A 47 -0.50 5.64 -16.96
C ALA A 47 -1.95 5.54 -16.47
N ASP A 48 -2.19 4.70 -15.47
CA ASP A 48 -3.49 4.54 -14.82
C ASP A 48 -3.34 4.73 -13.31
N LYS A 49 -3.97 5.76 -12.77
CA LYS A 49 -3.91 6.10 -11.33
C LYS A 49 -4.86 5.25 -10.48
N SER A 50 -5.80 4.56 -11.10
CA SER A 50 -6.74 3.65 -10.44
C SER A 50 -6.28 2.20 -10.52
N ASN A 51 -5.36 1.88 -11.44
CA ASN A 51 -4.81 0.54 -11.63
C ASN A 51 -3.29 0.61 -11.79
N ILE A 52 -2.60 0.84 -10.67
CA ILE A 52 -1.14 0.86 -10.65
C ILE A 52 -0.61 -0.56 -10.84
N GLU A 53 0.41 -0.69 -11.69
CA GLU A 53 1.13 -1.93 -11.91
C GLU A 53 2.14 -2.20 -10.79
N LEU A 54 2.42 -3.47 -10.54
CA LEU A 54 3.38 -3.88 -9.51
C LEU A 54 4.76 -3.27 -9.73
N ASP A 55 5.20 -3.19 -10.99
CA ASP A 55 6.49 -2.62 -11.36
C ASP A 55 6.58 -1.14 -10.98
N LYS A 56 5.53 -0.37 -11.30
CA LYS A 56 5.43 1.04 -10.92
C LYS A 56 5.43 1.18 -9.39
N PHE A 57 4.67 0.35 -8.68
CA PHE A 57 4.64 0.37 -7.23
C PHE A 57 6.02 0.07 -6.61
N LYS A 58 6.71 -0.96 -7.09
CA LYS A 58 8.09 -1.27 -6.67
C LYS A 58 9.03 -0.11 -6.94
N SER A 59 8.93 0.52 -8.10
CA SER A 59 9.74 1.69 -8.46
C SER A 59 9.51 2.86 -7.50
N VAL A 60 8.26 3.12 -7.09
CA VAL A 60 7.96 4.14 -6.07
C VAL A 60 8.57 3.79 -4.73
N VAL A 61 8.40 2.55 -4.26
CA VAL A 61 8.96 2.11 -2.97
C VAL A 61 10.49 2.15 -2.99
N GLN A 62 11.13 1.81 -4.12
CA GLN A 62 12.57 1.94 -4.30
C GLN A 62 13.01 3.40 -4.23
N LYS A 63 12.35 4.33 -4.93
CA LYS A 63 12.67 5.75 -4.83
C LYS A 63 12.51 6.31 -3.41
N LEU A 64 11.46 5.89 -2.69
CA LEU A 64 11.27 6.26 -1.29
C LEU A 64 12.37 5.68 -0.39
N ALA A 65 12.83 4.46 -0.68
CA ALA A 65 13.95 3.84 0.01
C ALA A 65 15.26 4.63 -0.18
N GLU A 66 15.57 4.96 -1.44
CA GLU A 66 16.74 5.76 -1.82
C GLU A 66 16.72 7.13 -1.13
N ASP A 67 15.56 7.79 -1.11
CA ASP A 67 15.37 9.09 -0.48
C ASP A 67 15.59 9.07 1.04
N GLN A 68 15.16 7.99 1.70
CA GLN A 68 15.35 7.78 3.13
C GLN A 68 16.70 7.14 3.50
N LYS A 69 17.59 6.89 2.52
CA LYS A 69 18.82 6.11 2.71
C LYS A 69 18.59 4.76 3.39
N LYS A 70 17.43 4.15 3.12
CA LYS A 70 17.07 2.82 3.60
C LYS A 70 17.24 1.79 2.49
N ASN A 71 17.46 0.54 2.88
CA ASN A 71 17.52 -0.55 1.92
C ASN A 71 16.11 -0.92 1.45
N PHE A 72 15.93 -1.05 0.14
CA PHE A 72 14.66 -1.48 -0.45
C PHE A 72 14.19 -2.83 0.11
N ASP A 73 15.10 -3.79 0.31
CA ASP A 73 14.75 -5.11 0.84
C ASP A 73 14.18 -5.04 2.26
N ASP A 74 14.76 -4.17 3.10
CA ASP A 74 14.30 -3.93 4.47
C ASP A 74 12.91 -3.27 4.46
N LEU A 75 12.71 -2.28 3.59
CA LEU A 75 11.43 -1.61 3.44
C LEU A 75 10.36 -2.51 2.80
N ALA A 76 10.72 -3.37 1.86
CA ALA A 76 9.80 -4.33 1.26
C ALA A 76 9.37 -5.40 2.28
N LYS A 77 10.27 -5.80 3.19
CA LYS A 77 9.95 -6.65 4.35
C LYS A 77 9.05 -5.92 5.35
N GLN A 78 9.37 -4.68 5.70
CA GLN A 78 8.55 -3.86 6.60
C GLN A 78 7.15 -3.64 6.01
N LEU A 79 7.05 -3.30 4.72
CA LEU A 79 5.79 -3.14 4.00
C LEU A 79 4.98 -4.44 3.96
N ALA A 80 5.66 -5.59 3.80
CA ALA A 80 5.01 -6.89 3.82
C ALA A 80 4.54 -7.31 5.21
N ALA A 81 5.29 -6.96 6.25
CA ALA A 81 5.02 -7.33 7.63
C ALA A 81 3.99 -6.40 8.30
N GLU A 82 4.07 -5.10 8.02
CA GLU A 82 3.30 -4.06 8.69
C GLU A 82 2.09 -3.63 7.87
N GLY A 83 2.25 -3.51 6.56
CA GLY A 83 1.22 -2.87 5.75
C GLY A 83 -0.13 -3.58 5.63
N PRO A 84 -0.25 -4.92 5.74
CA PRO A 84 -1.55 -5.56 5.82
C PRO A 84 -2.09 -5.71 7.26
N LYS A 85 -1.55 -5.05 8.29
CA LYS A 85 -2.21 -5.01 9.61
C LYS A 85 -3.59 -4.33 9.51
N LEU A 86 -3.72 -3.27 8.72
CA LEU A 86 -5.03 -2.69 8.39
C LEU A 86 -5.85 -3.53 7.40
N MET A 87 -5.25 -4.31 6.50
CA MET A 87 -5.99 -5.27 5.66
C MET A 87 -6.62 -6.39 6.47
N LYS A 88 -5.89 -6.94 7.47
CA LYS A 88 -6.46 -7.91 8.41
C LYS A 88 -7.56 -7.28 9.25
N ALA A 89 -7.41 -6.03 9.70
CA ALA A 89 -8.44 -5.31 10.44
C ALA A 89 -9.66 -4.96 9.56
N ALA A 90 -9.46 -4.55 8.30
CA ALA A 90 -10.51 -4.24 7.35
C ALA A 90 -11.20 -5.51 6.81
N MET A 91 -10.48 -6.62 6.62
CA MET A 91 -11.09 -7.92 6.31
C MET A 91 -11.80 -8.51 7.52
N ALA A 92 -11.31 -8.31 8.74
CA ALA A 92 -12.04 -8.67 9.96
C ALA A 92 -13.31 -7.82 10.11
N GLY A 93 -13.24 -6.52 9.79
CA GLY A 93 -14.39 -5.62 9.74
C GLY A 93 -15.39 -5.96 8.63
N VAL A 94 -14.92 -6.33 7.43
CA VAL A 94 -15.76 -6.76 6.30
C VAL A 94 -16.32 -8.18 6.54
N SER A 95 -15.57 -9.07 7.20
CA SER A 95 -16.10 -10.38 7.62
C SER A 95 -17.15 -10.21 8.71
N ALA A 96 -16.93 -9.37 9.71
CA ALA A 96 -17.93 -9.05 10.73
C ALA A 96 -19.15 -8.32 10.14
N PHE A 97 -18.95 -7.43 9.17
CA PHE A 97 -20.02 -6.75 8.44
C PHE A 97 -20.79 -7.71 7.52
N LYS A 98 -20.11 -8.67 6.90
CA LYS A 98 -20.72 -9.74 6.10
C LYS A 98 -21.50 -10.69 6.98
N ASP A 99 -20.93 -11.18 8.10
CA ASP A 99 -21.64 -12.00 9.10
C ASP A 99 -22.86 -11.27 9.67
N ALA A 100 -22.75 -9.97 9.95
CA ALA A 100 -23.87 -9.15 10.41
C ALA A 100 -24.95 -8.92 9.34
N MET A 101 -24.62 -9.01 8.05
CA MET A 101 -25.59 -8.91 6.94
C MET A 101 -26.16 -10.26 6.49
N THR A 102 -25.43 -11.36 6.61
CA THR A 102 -25.92 -12.73 6.35
C THR A 102 -26.47 -13.38 7.60
N GLY A 103 -27.10 -12.58 8.47
CA GLY A 103 -27.62 -12.99 9.78
C GLY A 103 -28.15 -14.41 9.80
N LYS A 104 -27.63 -15.19 10.73
CA LYS A 104 -28.27 -16.43 11.18
C LYS A 104 -29.13 -16.11 12.40
#